data_AF-A0A7C8E9C2-F1
#
_entry.id   AF-A0A7C8E9C2-F1
#
_cell.length_a   1.000
_cell.length_b   1.000
_cell.length_c   1.000
_cell.angle_alpha   90.00
_cell.angle_beta   90.00
_cell.angle_gamma   90.00
#
_symmetry.space_group_name_H-M   'P 1'
#
loop_
_entity.id
_entity.type
_entity.pdbx_description
1 polymer ?
#
loop_
_entity_poly.entity_id
_entity_poly.type
_entity_poly.pdbx_seq_one_letter_code
_entity_poly.pdbx_strand_id
1 'polypeptide(L)'
;MLSVIPGLQPLWLTLKVAGVATLSAFLTGVALAFLLAKGRFRGKEWLDAFLTLPLVLPPTVLGYYLIVLVGRNGWIGRRLYEAFGVTLMFTWQGAALAATIVSLPLVLKSARTAFEGVDQNLEKAALTLGLSKADVFFRVSFPLAWRGILAGTMLAFARAMGEFG
;
A
#
# COMPACT_ATOMS: atom_id res chain seq x y z
N MET A 1 -4.98 -25.85 -19.31
CA MET A 1 -6.23 -25.33 -19.91
C MET A 1 -6.24 -23.80 -20.15
N LEU A 2 -5.13 -23.07 -19.92
CA LEU A 2 -5.01 -21.62 -20.23
C LEU A 2 -3.95 -21.32 -21.32
N SER A 3 -3.37 -22.35 -21.94
CA SER A 3 -2.27 -22.25 -22.89
C SER A 3 -2.70 -22.02 -24.35
N VAL A 4 -3.95 -21.62 -24.62
CA VAL A 4 -4.55 -21.72 -25.97
C VAL A 4 -4.98 -20.37 -26.59
N ILE A 5 -4.85 -19.23 -25.90
CA ILE A 5 -5.15 -17.91 -26.52
C ILE A 5 -3.88 -17.05 -26.56
N PRO A 6 -3.22 -16.90 -27.73
CA PRO A 6 -2.08 -16.01 -27.89
C PRO A 6 -2.53 -14.57 -27.61
N GLY A 7 -1.92 -13.90 -26.63
CA GLY A 7 -2.18 -12.48 -26.30
C GLY A 7 -2.75 -12.19 -24.90
N LEU A 8 -3.27 -13.19 -24.16
CA LEU A 8 -3.77 -12.98 -22.79
C LEU A 8 -2.70 -13.07 -21.70
N GLN A 9 -1.50 -13.56 -22.03
CA GLN A 9 -0.41 -13.72 -21.05
C GLN A 9 0.04 -12.40 -20.41
N PRO A 10 0.23 -11.29 -21.17
CA PRO A 10 0.55 -9.99 -20.58
C PRO A 10 -0.58 -9.50 -19.68
N LEU A 11 -1.84 -9.61 -20.14
CA LEU A 11 -3.01 -9.21 -19.35
C LEU A 11 -3.08 -9.93 -18.00
N TRP A 12 -2.85 -11.25 -17.99
CA TRP A 12 -2.83 -12.03 -16.76
C TRP A 12 -1.68 -11.61 -15.82
N LEU A 13 -0.50 -11.31 -16.37
CA LEU A 13 0.62 -10.82 -15.58
C LEU A 13 0.31 -9.45 -14.96
N THR A 14 -0.25 -8.52 -15.72
CA THR A 14 -0.67 -7.19 -15.24
C THR A 14 -1.71 -7.32 -14.13
N LEU A 15 -2.75 -8.15 -14.32
CA LEU A 15 -3.76 -8.42 -13.29
C LEU A 15 -3.16 -9.03 -12.03
N LYS A 16 -2.25 -10.00 -12.18
CA LYS A 16 -1.56 -10.64 -11.05
C LYS A 16 -0.73 -9.62 -10.26
N VAL A 17 0.06 -8.82 -10.96
CA VAL A 17 0.92 -7.78 -10.37
C VAL A 17 0.07 -6.72 -9.69
N ALA A 18 -0.91 -6.17 -10.39
CA ALA A 18 -1.80 -5.13 -9.86
C ALA A 18 -2.62 -5.62 -8.67
N GLY A 19 -3.13 -6.85 -8.70
CA GLY A 19 -3.87 -7.46 -7.59
C GLY A 19 -3.02 -7.61 -6.33
N VAL A 20 -1.83 -8.20 -6.45
CA VAL A 20 -0.88 -8.34 -5.33
C VAL A 20 -0.43 -6.98 -4.81
N ALA A 21 -0.15 -6.05 -5.72
CA ALA A 21 0.29 -4.71 -5.37
C ALA A 21 -0.79 -3.93 -4.60
N THR A 22 -2.03 -4.01 -5.06
CA THR A 22 -3.19 -3.37 -4.45
C THR A 22 -3.50 -3.96 -3.09
N LEU A 23 -3.48 -5.29 -2.94
CA LEU A 23 -3.69 -5.93 -1.64
C LEU A 23 -2.60 -5.51 -0.64
N SER A 24 -1.35 -5.49 -1.07
CA SER A 24 -0.22 -5.06 -0.23
C SER A 24 -0.34 -3.58 0.15
N ALA A 25 -0.69 -2.71 -0.80
CA ALA A 25 -0.93 -1.29 -0.56
C ALA A 25 -2.15 -1.04 0.33
N PHE A 26 -3.21 -1.86 0.20
CA PHE A 26 -4.39 -1.82 1.06
C PHE A 26 -4.01 -2.12 2.51
N LEU A 27 -3.39 -3.27 2.76
CA LEU A 27 -3.05 -3.71 4.12
C LEU A 27 -2.09 -2.71 4.80
N THR A 28 -1.02 -2.34 4.11
CA THR A 28 -0.01 -1.42 4.66
C THR A 28 -0.53 0.02 4.74
N GLY A 29 -1.19 0.49 3.69
CA GLY A 29 -1.74 1.85 3.60
C GLY A 29 -2.84 2.10 4.62
N VAL A 30 -3.75 1.17 4.84
CA VAL A 30 -4.81 1.30 5.87
C VAL A 30 -4.21 1.29 7.28
N ALA A 31 -3.26 0.40 7.56
CA ALA A 31 -2.61 0.34 8.87
C ALA A 31 -1.84 1.63 9.18
N LEU A 32 -1.04 2.11 8.22
CA LEU A 32 -0.30 3.38 8.35
C LEU A 32 -1.25 4.58 8.41
N ALA A 33 -2.33 4.58 7.63
CA ALA A 33 -3.34 5.64 7.66
C ALA A 33 -4.02 5.74 9.02
N PHE A 34 -4.38 4.61 9.63
CA PHE A 34 -4.95 4.59 10.97
C PHE A 34 -3.95 5.10 12.02
N LEU A 35 -2.70 4.63 11.95
CA LEU A 35 -1.62 5.10 12.82
C LEU A 35 -1.40 6.61 12.69
N LEU A 36 -1.37 7.14 11.46
CA LEU A 36 -1.26 8.57 11.24
C LEU A 36 -2.52 9.29 11.74
N ALA A 37 -3.74 8.87 11.37
CA ALA A 37 -4.97 9.55 11.75
C ALA A 37 -5.17 9.65 13.27
N LYS A 38 -4.97 8.55 14.00
CA LYS A 38 -5.31 8.44 15.43
C LYS A 38 -4.10 8.49 16.37
N GLY A 39 -2.89 8.22 15.87
CA GLY A 39 -1.67 8.24 16.67
C GLY A 39 -1.22 9.65 17.07
N ARG A 40 -0.68 9.77 18.29
CA ARG A 40 -0.11 11.02 18.84
C ARG A 40 1.38 10.81 19.12
N PHE A 41 2.22 11.03 18.12
CA PHE A 41 3.68 10.91 18.24
C PHE A 41 4.41 12.02 17.48
N ARG A 42 5.62 12.38 17.95
CA ARG A 42 6.49 13.38 17.30
C ARG A 42 7.04 12.79 16.00
N GLY A 43 6.98 13.54 14.90
CA GLY A 43 7.46 13.08 13.58
C GLY A 43 6.39 12.47 12.67
N LYS A 44 5.11 12.49 13.08
CA LYS A 44 3.97 12.06 12.23
C LYS A 44 3.96 12.74 10.86
N GLU A 45 4.26 14.03 10.78
CA GLU A 45 4.29 14.79 9.52
C GLU A 45 5.45 14.37 8.62
N TRP A 46 6.63 14.12 9.20
CA TRP A 46 7.77 13.60 8.45
C TRP A 46 7.50 12.21 7.88
N LEU A 47 6.87 11.33 8.66
CA LEU A 47 6.45 10.01 8.19
C LEU A 47 5.42 10.12 7.06
N ASP A 48 4.41 10.99 7.21
CA ASP A 48 3.41 11.22 6.17
C ASP A 48 4.03 11.78 4.89
N ALA A 49 4.96 12.73 4.99
CA ALA A 49 5.69 13.27 3.86
C ALA A 49 6.50 12.18 3.16
N PHE A 50 7.27 11.39 3.91
CA PHE A 50 8.07 10.28 3.39
C PHE A 50 7.22 9.25 2.65
N LEU A 51 6.10 8.83 3.24
CA LEU A 51 5.19 7.87 2.63
C LEU A 51 4.46 8.44 1.41
N THR A 52 4.39 9.76 1.25
CA THR A 52 3.78 10.44 0.09
C THR A 52 4.78 10.70 -1.03
N LEU A 53 6.09 10.61 -0.77
CA LEU A 53 7.15 10.86 -1.76
C LEU A 53 6.96 10.10 -3.09
N PRO A 54 6.55 8.82 -3.12
CA PRO A 54 6.37 8.11 -4.38
C PRO A 54 5.38 8.76 -5.35
N LEU A 55 4.42 9.55 -4.83
CA LEU A 55 3.45 10.28 -5.64
C LEU A 55 4.03 11.53 -6.30
N VAL A 56 5.07 12.12 -5.69
CA VAL A 56 5.69 13.39 -6.13
C VAL A 56 6.93 13.13 -6.99
N LEU A 57 7.61 12.00 -6.77
CA LEU A 57 8.83 11.66 -7.51
C LEU A 57 8.52 11.27 -8.96
N PRO A 58 9.36 11.69 -9.92
CA PRO A 58 9.28 11.19 -11.29
C PRO A 58 9.43 9.65 -11.32
N PRO A 59 8.70 8.94 -12.20
CA PRO A 59 8.76 7.47 -12.28
C PRO A 59 10.19 6.94 -12.50
N THR A 60 10.99 7.65 -13.28
CA THR A 60 12.40 7.30 -13.53
C THR A 60 13.25 7.33 -12.27
N VAL A 61 13.04 8.33 -11.41
CA VAL A 61 13.76 8.47 -10.13
C VAL A 61 13.36 7.35 -9.18
N LEU A 62 12.07 7.02 -9.13
CA LEU A 62 11.57 5.92 -8.32
C LEU A 62 12.15 4.57 -8.79
N GLY A 63 12.18 4.34 -10.11
CA GLY A 63 12.80 3.17 -10.71
C GLY A 63 14.29 3.05 -10.37
N TYR A 64 15.05 4.15 -10.46
CA TYR A 64 16.45 4.18 -10.04
C TYR A 64 16.61 3.78 -8.56
N TYR A 65 15.83 4.37 -7.66
CA TYR A 65 15.92 4.02 -6.24
C TYR A 65 15.54 2.57 -5.96
N LEU A 66 14.56 2.01 -6.68
CA LEU A 66 14.22 0.60 -6.57
C LEU A 66 15.41 -0.29 -6.98
N ILE A 67 16.13 0.04 -8.04
CA ILE A 67 17.34 -0.70 -8.45
C ILE A 67 18.42 -0.60 -7.36
N VAL A 68 18.66 0.59 -6.82
CA VAL A 68 19.69 0.81 -5.79
C VAL A 68 19.36 0.06 -4.49
N LEU A 69 18.09 0.00 -4.09
CA LEU A 69 17.67 -0.66 -2.85
C LEU A 69 17.49 -2.17 -3.01
N VAL A 70 16.79 -2.58 -4.07
CA VAL A 70 16.27 -3.94 -4.29
C VAL A 70 17.10 -4.73 -5.30
N GLY A 71 18.02 -4.07 -6.02
CA GLY A 71 18.98 -4.73 -6.89
C GLY A 71 19.89 -5.71 -6.15
N ARG A 72 20.54 -6.61 -6.90
CA ARG A 72 21.37 -7.69 -6.32
C ARG A 72 22.50 -7.16 -5.41
N ASN A 73 23.03 -5.98 -5.72
CA ASN A 73 24.06 -5.30 -4.92
C ASN A 73 23.48 -4.24 -3.98
N GLY A 74 22.15 -4.06 -3.98
CA GLY A 74 21.46 -3.10 -3.12
C GLY A 74 21.36 -3.59 -1.68
N TRP A 75 21.11 -2.67 -0.75
CA TRP A 75 21.12 -2.99 0.68
C TRP A 75 20.06 -4.03 1.07
N ILE A 76 18.86 -3.96 0.47
CA ILE A 76 17.76 -4.90 0.71
C ILE A 76 17.94 -6.14 -0.16
N GLY A 77 18.21 -5.96 -1.46
CA GLY A 77 18.31 -7.06 -2.41
C GLY A 77 19.46 -8.03 -2.11
N ARG A 78 20.61 -7.52 -1.64
CA ARG A 78 21.73 -8.35 -1.21
C ARG A 78 21.37 -9.24 -0.03
N ARG A 79 20.70 -8.69 0.99
CA ARG A 79 20.28 -9.44 2.17
C ARG A 79 19.25 -10.50 1.85
N LEU A 80 18.32 -10.19 0.94
CA LEU A 80 17.34 -11.15 0.47
C LEU A 80 17.97 -12.31 -0.31
N TYR A 81 18.99 -11.99 -1.12
CA TYR A 81 19.76 -12.99 -1.86
C TYR A 81 20.61 -13.86 -0.93
N GLU A 82 21.31 -13.27 0.03
CA GLU A 82 22.13 -14.01 1.00
C GLU A 82 21.29 -14.90 1.92
N ALA A 83 20.11 -14.45 2.34
CA ALA A 83 19.25 -15.21 3.26
C ALA A 83 18.37 -16.26 2.56
N PHE A 84 17.86 -15.97 1.36
CA PHE A 84 16.83 -16.79 0.70
C PHE A 84 17.18 -17.18 -0.74
N GLY A 85 18.29 -16.69 -1.30
CA GLY A 85 18.66 -16.91 -2.71
C GLY A 85 17.75 -16.19 -3.71
N VAL A 86 16.89 -15.26 -3.25
CA VAL A 86 15.87 -14.60 -4.08
C VAL A 86 16.40 -13.31 -4.69
N THR A 87 16.18 -13.12 -6.00
CA THR A 87 16.42 -11.85 -6.70
C THR A 87 15.10 -11.24 -7.15
N LEU A 88 14.88 -9.96 -6.83
CA LEU A 88 13.64 -9.25 -7.18
C LEU A 88 13.73 -8.53 -8.53
N MET A 89 14.93 -8.16 -8.97
CA MET A 89 15.15 -7.51 -10.28
C MET A 89 14.68 -8.40 -11.43
N PHE A 90 13.97 -7.81 -12.39
CA PHE A 90 13.41 -8.49 -13.57
C PHE A 90 12.46 -9.66 -13.25
N THR A 91 11.80 -9.62 -12.09
CA THR A 91 10.78 -10.61 -11.70
C THR A 91 9.42 -9.96 -11.49
N TRP A 92 8.36 -10.76 -11.59
CA TRP A 92 7.00 -10.28 -11.34
C TRP A 92 6.81 -9.84 -9.87
N GLN A 93 7.59 -10.40 -8.95
CA GLN A 93 7.61 -10.00 -7.53
C GLN A 93 8.19 -8.60 -7.37
N GLY A 94 9.28 -8.29 -8.09
CA GLY A 94 9.85 -6.94 -8.14
C GLY A 94 8.88 -5.93 -8.73
N ALA A 95 8.17 -6.31 -9.81
CA ALA A 95 7.10 -5.51 -10.40
C ALA A 95 5.96 -5.24 -9.40
N ALA A 96 5.51 -6.26 -8.66
CA ALA A 96 4.48 -6.12 -7.64
C ALA A 96 4.93 -5.19 -6.49
N LEU A 97 6.16 -5.33 -6.03
CA LEU A 97 6.73 -4.45 -5.00
C LEU A 97 6.81 -2.99 -5.47
N ALA A 98 7.27 -2.77 -6.70
CA ALA A 98 7.35 -1.44 -7.30
C ALA A 98 5.95 -0.81 -7.39
N ALA A 99 4.98 -1.55 -7.93
CA ALA A 99 3.58 -1.13 -8.01
C ALA A 99 2.99 -0.83 -6.62
N THR A 100 3.30 -1.62 -5.58
CA THR A 100 2.88 -1.33 -4.21
C THR A 100 3.40 0.03 -3.75
N ILE A 101 4.69 0.32 -3.95
CA ILE A 101 5.32 1.57 -3.50
C ILE A 101 4.70 2.78 -4.22
N VAL A 102 4.45 2.67 -5.52
CA VAL A 102 3.82 3.72 -6.33
C VAL A 102 2.37 3.96 -5.91
N SER A 103 1.62 2.88 -5.62
CA SER A 103 0.18 2.97 -5.34
C SER A 103 -0.17 3.20 -3.87
N LEU A 104 0.74 2.91 -2.94
CA LEU A 104 0.54 3.07 -1.49
C LEU A 104 0.07 4.48 -1.08
N PRO A 105 0.64 5.59 -1.58
CA PRO A 105 0.21 6.94 -1.19
C PRO A 105 -1.28 7.20 -1.44
N LEU A 106 -1.85 6.58 -2.48
CA LEU A 106 -3.25 6.76 -2.88
C LEU A 106 -4.20 6.13 -1.86
N VAL A 107 -3.90 4.90 -1.42
CA VAL A 107 -4.63 4.25 -0.32
C VAL A 107 -4.43 5.03 0.97
N LEU A 108 -3.17 5.35 1.30
CA LEU A 108 -2.80 6.00 2.55
C LEU A 108 -3.56 7.30 2.77
N LYS A 109 -3.54 8.21 1.79
CA LYS A 109 -4.18 9.52 1.92
C LYS A 109 -5.70 9.40 2.02
N SER A 110 -6.30 8.58 1.17
CA SER A 110 -7.75 8.38 1.17
C SER A 110 -8.24 7.74 2.47
N ALA A 111 -7.56 6.67 2.93
CA ALA A 111 -7.86 6.01 4.19
C ALA A 111 -7.64 6.94 5.38
N ARG A 112 -6.57 7.75 5.37
CA ARG A 112 -6.28 8.70 6.46
C ARG A 112 -7.37 9.74 6.59
N THR A 113 -7.76 10.37 5.48
CA THR A 113 -8.87 11.34 5.47
C THR A 113 -10.17 10.68 5.93
N ALA A 114 -10.43 9.44 5.53
CA ALA A 114 -11.61 8.70 5.96
C ALA A 114 -11.61 8.43 7.49
N PHE A 115 -10.47 8.02 8.06
CA PHE A 115 -10.33 7.81 9.50
C PHE A 115 -10.39 9.11 10.31
N GLU A 116 -9.85 10.20 9.77
CA GLU A 116 -9.93 11.54 10.38
C GLU A 116 -11.37 12.07 10.37
N GLY A 117 -12.18 11.69 9.38
CA GLY A 117 -13.61 12.01 9.28
C GLY A 117 -14.53 11.19 10.18
N VAL A 118 -14.05 10.14 10.86
CA VAL A 118 -14.86 9.37 11.82
C VAL A 118 -15.06 10.18 13.10
N ASP A 119 -16.32 10.36 13.51
CA ASP A 119 -16.66 11.08 14.74
C ASP A 119 -16.03 10.40 15.98
N GLN A 120 -15.20 11.17 16.69
CA GLN A 120 -14.53 10.72 17.90
C GLN A 120 -15.50 10.37 19.03
N ASN A 121 -16.71 10.91 19.04
CA ASN A 121 -17.71 10.60 20.06
C ASN A 121 -18.20 9.16 19.95
N LEU A 122 -18.29 8.61 18.72
CA LEU A 122 -18.65 7.20 18.50
C LEU A 122 -17.55 6.28 19.06
N GLU A 123 -16.28 6.62 18.83
CA GLU A 123 -15.14 5.86 19.36
C GLU A 123 -15.08 5.93 20.89
N LYS A 124 -15.30 7.11 21.48
CA LYS A 124 -15.35 7.28 22.95
C LYS A 124 -16.52 6.53 23.57
N ALA A 125 -17.70 6.58 22.97
CA ALA A 125 -18.87 5.84 23.45
C ALA A 125 -18.61 4.33 23.44
N ALA A 126 -17.99 3.81 22.37
CA ALA A 126 -17.59 2.41 22.28
C ALA A 126 -16.61 1.99 23.39
N LEU A 127 -15.63 2.83 23.72
CA LEU A 127 -14.73 2.59 24.85
C LEU A 127 -15.46 2.55 26.20
N THR A 128 -16.41 3.46 26.43
CA THR A 128 -17.24 3.48 27.65
C THR A 128 -18.13 2.24 27.78
N LEU A 129 -18.54 1.64 26.66
CA LEU A 129 -19.25 0.36 26.61
C LEU A 129 -18.35 -0.87 26.82
N GLY A 130 -17.06 -0.67 27.16
CA GLY A 130 -16.13 -1.73 27.51
C GLY A 130 -15.38 -2.35 26.33
N LEU A 131 -15.51 -1.80 25.11
CA LEU A 131 -14.74 -2.28 23.97
C LEU A 131 -13.25 -1.93 24.10
N SER A 132 -12.38 -2.85 23.71
CA SER A 132 -10.95 -2.59 23.62
C SER A 132 -10.63 -1.64 22.45
N LYS A 133 -9.45 -1.01 22.45
CA LYS A 133 -9.02 -0.16 21.31
C LYS A 133 -9.00 -0.91 19.98
N ALA A 134 -8.68 -2.21 20.00
CA ALA A 134 -8.71 -3.06 18.81
C ALA A 134 -10.16 -3.29 18.34
N ASP A 135 -11.09 -3.56 19.27
CA ASP A 135 -12.51 -3.68 18.94
C ASP A 135 -13.08 -2.38 18.37
N VAL A 136 -12.72 -1.22 18.94
CA VAL A 136 -13.12 0.08 18.40
C VAL A 136 -12.64 0.24 16.96
N PHE A 137 -11.40 -0.14 16.68
CA PHE A 137 -10.89 -0.11 15.30
C PHE A 137 -11.73 -0.99 14.36
N PHE A 138 -11.89 -2.28 14.67
CA PHE A 138 -12.55 -3.23 13.76
C PHE A 138 -14.07 -3.04 13.67
N ARG A 139 -14.73 -2.57 14.74
CA ARG A 139 -16.20 -2.48 14.83
C ARG A 139 -16.74 -1.07 14.60
N VAL A 140 -15.91 -0.03 14.75
CA VAL A 140 -16.36 1.38 14.63
C VAL A 140 -15.56 2.11 13.56
N SER A 141 -14.26 2.33 13.78
CA SER A 141 -13.46 3.19 12.91
C SER A 141 -13.34 2.65 11.49
N PHE A 142 -13.00 1.36 11.34
CA PHE A 142 -12.80 0.74 10.02
C PHE A 142 -14.10 0.64 9.20
N PRO A 143 -15.23 0.14 9.74
CA PRO A 143 -16.50 0.13 9.01
C PRO A 143 -16.99 1.52 8.59
N LEU A 144 -16.84 2.54 9.44
CA LEU A 144 -17.25 3.91 9.12
C LEU A 144 -16.34 4.56 8.06
N ALA A 145 -15.04 4.25 8.07
CA ALA A 145 -14.07 4.75 7.08
C ALA A 145 -14.08 3.96 5.75
N TRP A 146 -14.78 2.82 5.68
CA TRP A 146 -14.68 1.86 4.57
C TRP A 146 -14.90 2.46 3.18
N ARG A 147 -15.85 3.39 3.03
CA ARG A 147 -16.15 4.02 1.73
C ARG A 147 -14.95 4.83 1.19
N GLY A 148 -14.27 5.56 2.07
CA GLY A 148 -13.06 6.29 1.70
C GLY A 148 -11.90 5.36 1.42
N ILE A 149 -11.69 4.33 2.27
CA ILE A 149 -10.65 3.31 2.06
C ILE A 149 -10.82 2.63 0.68
N LEU A 150 -12.05 2.23 0.33
CA LEU A 150 -12.33 1.63 -0.97
C LEU A 150 -12.02 2.56 -2.13
N ALA A 151 -12.39 3.84 -2.04
CA ALA A 151 -12.11 4.81 -3.09
C ALA A 151 -10.60 4.92 -3.37
N GLY A 152 -9.78 5.05 -2.31
CA GLY A 152 -8.32 5.06 -2.44
C GLY A 152 -7.76 3.74 -2.99
N THR A 153 -8.34 2.61 -2.59
CA THR A 153 -7.93 1.27 -3.05
C THR A 153 -8.23 1.05 -4.53
N MET A 154 -9.38 1.51 -5.02
CA MET A 154 -9.73 1.46 -6.44
C MET A 154 -8.78 2.31 -7.28
N LEU A 155 -8.42 3.51 -6.79
CA LEU A 155 -7.44 4.36 -7.46
C LEU A 155 -6.03 3.75 -7.46
N ALA A 156 -5.63 3.13 -6.35
CA ALA A 156 -4.37 2.38 -6.24
C ALA A 156 -4.30 1.19 -7.21
N PHE A 157 -5.42 0.49 -7.40
CA PHE A 157 -5.54 -0.58 -8.39
C PHE A 157 -5.42 -0.05 -9.82
N ALA A 158 -6.14 1.03 -10.15
CA ALA A 158 -6.04 1.67 -11.46
C ALA A 158 -4.61 2.15 -11.76
N ARG A 159 -3.93 2.74 -10.77
CA ARG A 159 -2.53 3.14 -10.86
C ARG A 159 -1.62 1.94 -11.12
N ALA A 160 -1.79 0.84 -10.39
CA ALA A 160 -0.96 -0.35 -10.54
C ALA A 160 -1.16 -1.07 -11.89
N MET A 161 -2.40 -1.11 -12.38
CA MET A 161 -2.71 -1.59 -13.73
C MET A 161 -2.04 -0.73 -14.82
N GLY A 162 -2.08 0.59 -14.67
CA GLY A 162 -1.52 1.53 -15.66
C GLY A 162 0.00 1.56 -15.74
N GLU A 163 0.72 1.09 -14.71
CA GLU A 163 2.19 0.98 -14.73
C GLU A 163 2.70 -0.25 -15.49
N PHE A 164 1.84 -1.24 -15.76
CA PHE A 164 2.20 -2.53 -16.36
C PHE A 164 1.26 -2.95 -17.49
N GLY A 165 0.54 -2.00 -18.10
CA GLY A 165 -0.37 -2.19 -19.24
C GLY A 165 0.27 -1.84 -20.58
#